data_AF-A0A7S2FIB1-F1
#
_entry.id   AF-A0A7S2FIB1-F1
#
_cell.length_a   1.000
_cell.length_b   1.000
_cell.length_c   1.000
_cell.angle_alpha   90.00
_cell.angle_beta   90.00
_cell.angle_gamma   90.00
#
_symmetry.space_group_name_H-M   'P 1'
#
loop_
_entity.id
_entity.type
_entity.pdbx_description
1 polymer ?
#
loop_
_entity_poly.entity_id
_entity_poly.type
_entity_poly.pdbx_seq_one_letter_code
_entity_poly.pdbx_strand_id
1 'polypeptide(L)'
;TSAAATAPTADAPLNSAELPPPPTKVRVPYRANILTRVLRNCFEDDAHRTAIVAAVAPGAESVIHTLNTLDHVVLMAPHLRHASCELEVPMRGASGEAYSYEGVPVHEWSADMVIEWLGTVDGGRFSQVAVPKGTEGKDLLRMNARRLTELVETDNREGRADGEGWYVSAQAKVGRALFGALREAQRANGIRGRG
;
A
#
# COMPACT_ATOMS: atom_id res chain seq x y z
N THR A 1 -17.61 -78.86 38.42
CA THR A 1 -16.33 -79.03 39.14
C THR A 1 -15.29 -78.18 38.43
N SER A 2 -15.22 -76.87 38.73
CA SER A 2 -14.38 -76.27 39.77
C SER A 2 -12.91 -76.72 39.71
N ALA A 3 -12.03 -75.83 39.21
CA ALA A 3 -10.63 -75.60 39.58
C ALA A 3 -9.87 -75.03 38.37
N ALA A 4 -8.95 -74.08 38.45
CA ALA A 4 -8.54 -73.09 39.44
C ALA A 4 -7.58 -72.20 38.64
N ALA A 5 -7.81 -70.89 38.63
CA ALA A 5 -6.94 -69.94 37.96
C ALA A 5 -5.64 -69.79 38.76
N THR A 6 -4.51 -70.17 38.16
CA THR A 6 -3.18 -69.93 38.70
C THR A 6 -2.78 -68.49 38.39
N ALA A 7 -2.70 -67.65 39.42
CA ALA A 7 -2.11 -66.31 39.34
C ALA A 7 -0.58 -66.40 39.27
N PRO A 8 0.10 -65.65 38.38
CA PRO A 8 1.51 -65.39 38.53
C PRO A 8 1.75 -64.02 39.18
N THR A 9 2.25 -64.11 40.41
CA THR A 9 3.38 -63.36 40.96
C THR A 9 3.45 -61.86 40.67
N ALA A 10 3.04 -61.07 41.67
CA ALA A 10 3.48 -59.71 41.86
C ALA A 10 4.98 -59.69 42.15
N ASP A 11 5.77 -59.17 41.20
CA ASP A 11 7.04 -58.49 41.44
C ASP A 11 7.59 -58.01 40.08
N ALA A 12 7.16 -56.82 39.68
CA ALA A 12 7.83 -56.02 38.67
C ALA A 12 7.79 -54.56 39.13
N PRO A 13 8.93 -53.88 39.32
CA PRO A 13 8.91 -52.46 39.66
C PRO A 13 8.27 -51.70 38.50
N LEU A 14 7.30 -50.86 38.83
CA LEU A 14 6.68 -49.88 37.94
C LEU A 14 7.79 -49.14 37.18
N ASN A 15 8.00 -49.51 35.92
CA ASN A 15 8.83 -48.76 35.00
C ASN A 15 8.31 -47.32 35.03
N SER A 16 9.18 -46.42 35.47
CA SER A 16 9.03 -44.98 35.37
C SER A 16 8.41 -44.66 34.03
N ALA A 17 7.15 -44.24 34.04
CA ALA A 17 6.50 -43.71 32.85
C ALA A 17 7.40 -42.58 32.35
N GLU A 18 8.08 -42.85 31.25
CA GLU A 18 8.98 -41.92 30.58
C GLU A 18 8.13 -40.71 30.22
N LEU A 19 8.25 -39.64 31.02
CA LEU A 19 7.62 -38.37 30.75
C LEU A 19 8.03 -38.00 29.31
N PRO A 20 7.09 -37.56 28.45
CA PRO A 20 7.46 -37.11 27.12
C PRO A 20 8.58 -36.07 27.27
N PRO A 21 9.65 -36.16 26.46
CA PRO A 21 10.78 -35.25 26.59
C PRO A 21 10.26 -33.81 26.52
N PRO A 22 10.80 -32.90 27.37
CA PRO A 22 10.36 -31.52 27.36
C PRO A 22 10.45 -30.97 25.94
N PRO A 23 9.46 -30.17 25.48
CA PRO A 23 9.45 -29.66 24.12
C PRO A 23 10.79 -28.99 23.85
N THR A 24 11.55 -29.53 22.89
CA THR A 24 12.84 -29.00 22.52
C THR A 24 12.63 -27.58 22.04
N LYS A 25 13.26 -26.62 22.73
CA LYS A 25 13.11 -25.21 22.41
C LYS A 25 13.54 -24.98 20.96
N VAL A 26 12.57 -24.74 20.08
CA VAL A 26 12.81 -24.50 18.66
C VAL A 26 13.74 -23.31 18.54
N ARG A 27 14.93 -23.52 17.96
CA ARG A 27 15.95 -22.47 17.85
C ARG A 27 15.63 -21.60 16.64
N VAL A 28 15.03 -20.44 16.90
CA VAL A 28 14.74 -19.45 15.85
C VAL A 28 16.04 -18.76 15.39
N PRO A 29 16.33 -18.68 14.06
CA PRO A 29 17.61 -18.21 13.54
C PRO A 29 17.74 -16.67 13.47
N TYR A 30 17.57 -15.96 14.60
CA TYR A 30 17.71 -14.50 14.68
C TYR A 30 19.10 -13.96 14.28
N ARG A 31 20.10 -14.82 14.11
CA ARG A 31 21.46 -14.40 13.71
C ARG A 31 21.64 -14.24 12.21
N ALA A 32 20.71 -14.75 11.39
CA ALA A 32 20.79 -14.73 9.94
C ALA A 32 20.69 -13.32 9.34
N ASN A 33 20.02 -12.39 10.02
CA ASN A 33 19.88 -11.00 9.59
C ASN A 33 20.07 -10.06 10.79
N ILE A 34 20.67 -8.88 10.56
CA ILE A 34 20.87 -7.86 11.61
C ILE A 34 19.53 -7.35 12.14
N LEU A 35 18.53 -7.15 11.28
CA LEU A 35 17.21 -6.68 11.67
C LEU A 35 16.53 -7.67 12.62
N THR A 36 16.53 -8.97 12.29
CA THR A 36 15.91 -9.99 13.15
C THR A 36 16.69 -10.22 14.45
N ARG A 37 17.98 -9.89 14.48
CA ARG A 37 18.78 -9.87 15.71
C ARG A 37 18.35 -8.75 16.65
N VAL A 38 18.13 -7.55 16.11
CA VAL A 38 17.67 -6.38 16.89
C VAL A 38 16.26 -6.60 17.40
N LEU A 39 15.37 -7.14 16.56
CA LEU A 39 13.97 -7.38 16.90
C LEU A 39 13.72 -8.66 17.72
N ARG A 40 14.76 -9.39 18.12
CA ARG A 40 14.64 -10.68 18.80
C ARG A 40 13.70 -10.63 20.02
N ASN A 41 13.85 -9.61 20.86
CA ASN A 41 13.08 -9.48 22.09
C ASN A 41 11.58 -9.19 21.83
N CYS A 42 11.24 -8.67 20.65
CA CYS A 42 9.85 -8.45 20.25
C CYS A 42 9.12 -9.76 19.90
N PHE A 43 9.85 -10.85 19.66
CA PHE A 43 9.29 -12.14 19.27
C PHE A 43 9.41 -13.23 20.35
N GLU A 44 10.21 -13.02 21.40
CA GLU A 44 10.43 -14.02 22.46
C GLU A 44 9.56 -13.81 23.72
N ASP A 45 8.92 -12.64 23.85
CA ASP A 45 8.08 -12.30 25.01
C ASP A 45 6.59 -12.47 24.66
N ASP A 46 5.87 -13.20 25.52
CA ASP A 46 4.44 -13.48 25.36
C ASP A 46 3.56 -12.23 25.49
N ALA A 47 4.06 -11.15 26.10
CA ALA A 47 3.34 -9.88 26.19
C ALA A 47 3.38 -9.06 24.88
N HIS A 48 4.32 -9.35 23.99
CA HIS A 48 4.48 -8.62 22.74
C HIS A 48 3.57 -9.17 21.64
N ARG A 49 3.12 -8.28 20.75
CA ARG A 49 2.36 -8.62 19.55
C ARG A 49 3.05 -8.07 18.31
N THR A 50 2.94 -8.79 17.21
CA THR A 50 3.46 -8.35 15.91
C THR A 50 2.31 -8.21 14.93
N ALA A 51 2.29 -7.11 14.19
CA ALA A 51 1.42 -6.90 13.04
C ALA A 51 2.27 -6.82 11.77
N ILE A 52 1.76 -7.38 10.68
CA ILE A 52 2.41 -7.37 9.37
C ILE A 52 1.47 -6.66 8.40
N VAL A 53 1.98 -5.63 7.73
CA VAL A 53 1.26 -4.91 6.68
C VAL A 53 2.00 -5.15 5.37
N ALA A 54 1.35 -5.83 4.45
CA ALA A 54 1.88 -6.08 3.12
C ALA A 54 1.27 -5.08 2.13
N ALA A 55 2.11 -4.21 1.58
CA ALA A 55 1.71 -3.30 0.51
C ALA A 55 1.76 -4.06 -0.82
N VAL A 56 0.64 -4.10 -1.53
CA VAL A 56 0.52 -4.75 -2.83
C VAL A 56 0.03 -3.74 -3.86
N ALA A 57 0.50 -3.88 -5.09
CA ALA A 57 0.03 -3.07 -6.20
C ALA A 57 -1.17 -3.77 -6.87
N PRO A 58 -2.27 -3.04 -7.17
CA PRO A 58 -3.45 -3.60 -7.83
C PRO A 58 -3.27 -3.80 -9.34
N GLY A 59 -2.19 -3.28 -9.93
CA GLY A 59 -1.92 -3.36 -11.36
C GLY A 59 -1.58 -4.77 -11.84
N ALA A 60 -2.08 -5.13 -13.02
CA ALA A 60 -1.86 -6.45 -13.63
C ALA A 60 -0.37 -6.74 -13.91
N GLU A 61 0.41 -5.71 -14.18
CA GLU A 61 1.86 -5.79 -14.37
C GLU A 61 2.63 -6.21 -13.11
N SER A 62 2.03 -6.01 -11.93
CA SER A 62 2.65 -6.30 -10.65
C SER A 62 2.23 -7.65 -10.06
N VAL A 63 1.41 -8.44 -10.77
CA VAL A 63 0.80 -9.68 -10.25
C VAL A 63 1.84 -10.65 -9.66
N ILE A 64 2.96 -10.88 -10.33
CA ILE A 64 3.99 -11.80 -9.86
C ILE A 64 4.62 -11.30 -8.54
N HIS A 65 4.86 -10.00 -8.43
CA HIS A 65 5.42 -9.38 -7.22
C HIS A 65 4.41 -9.37 -6.06
N THR A 66 3.15 -9.10 -6.37
CA THR A 66 2.04 -9.18 -5.41
C THR A 66 1.85 -10.60 -4.88
N LEU A 67 1.86 -11.62 -5.75
CA LEU A 67 1.76 -13.03 -5.34
C LEU A 67 2.90 -13.45 -4.42
N ASN A 68 4.16 -13.13 -4.78
CA ASN A 68 5.31 -13.43 -3.92
C ASN A 68 5.18 -12.80 -2.54
N THR A 69 4.70 -11.56 -2.48
CA THR A 69 4.48 -10.83 -1.23
C THR A 69 3.42 -11.52 -0.38
N LEU A 70 2.30 -11.90 -0.98
CA LEU A 70 1.22 -12.61 -0.28
C LEU A 70 1.64 -14.01 0.19
N ASP A 71 2.39 -14.75 -0.63
CA ASP A 71 2.94 -16.05 -0.25
C ASP A 71 3.85 -15.94 0.98
N HIS A 72 4.69 -14.90 1.04
CA HIS A 72 5.51 -14.62 2.23
C HIS A 72 4.67 -14.31 3.47
N VAL A 73 3.58 -13.53 3.34
CA VAL A 73 2.65 -13.27 4.45
C VAL A 73 1.99 -14.56 4.93
N VAL A 74 1.57 -15.43 4.01
CA VAL A 74 0.96 -16.73 4.36
C VAL A 74 1.95 -17.64 5.10
N LEU A 75 3.25 -17.60 4.78
CA LEU A 75 4.26 -18.31 5.55
C LEU A 75 4.37 -17.81 6.99
N MET A 76 4.15 -16.52 7.23
CA MET A 76 4.18 -15.91 8.57
C MET A 76 2.86 -16.07 9.33
N ALA A 77 1.74 -16.12 8.61
CA ALA A 77 0.39 -16.27 9.15
C ALA A 77 -0.39 -17.36 8.39
N PRO A 78 -0.14 -18.66 8.67
CA PRO A 78 -0.70 -19.77 7.89
C PRO A 78 -2.22 -19.85 7.88
N HIS A 79 -2.88 -19.29 8.90
CA HIS A 79 -4.34 -19.22 8.99
C HIS A 79 -4.96 -18.37 7.86
N LEU A 80 -4.19 -17.46 7.25
CA LEU A 80 -4.65 -16.64 6.13
C LEU A 80 -4.68 -17.38 4.78
N ARG A 81 -4.11 -18.60 4.69
CA ARG A 81 -4.07 -19.38 3.43
C ARG A 81 -5.44 -19.60 2.80
N HIS A 82 -6.47 -19.73 3.63
CA HIS A 82 -7.86 -19.96 3.19
C HIS A 82 -8.73 -18.72 3.35
N ALA A 83 -8.15 -17.60 3.78
CA ALA A 83 -8.87 -16.34 3.89
C ALA A 83 -8.92 -15.67 2.52
N SER A 84 -10.13 -15.38 2.05
CA SER A 84 -10.36 -14.54 0.87
C SER A 84 -11.10 -13.29 1.27
N CYS A 85 -10.74 -12.18 0.65
CA CYS A 85 -11.44 -10.92 0.77
C CYS A 85 -11.51 -10.32 -0.62
N GLU A 86 -12.72 -9.95 -1.05
CA GLU A 86 -12.92 -9.21 -2.28
C GLU A 86 -13.05 -7.74 -1.90
N LEU A 87 -12.24 -6.90 -2.55
CA LEU A 87 -12.23 -5.47 -2.33
C LEU A 87 -12.30 -4.78 -3.70
N GLU A 88 -13.31 -3.94 -3.87
CA GLU A 88 -13.37 -3.03 -5.01
C GLU A 88 -12.40 -1.87 -4.75
N VAL A 89 -11.33 -1.81 -5.55
CA VAL A 89 -10.41 -0.68 -5.52
C VAL A 89 -10.81 0.25 -6.65
N PRO A 90 -11.27 1.49 -6.37
CA PRO A 90 -11.58 2.45 -7.40
C PRO A 90 -10.28 2.84 -8.12
N MET A 91 -10.04 2.20 -9.26
CA MET A 91 -9.03 2.60 -10.20
C MET A 91 -9.51 3.90 -10.83
N ARG A 92 -8.99 5.06 -10.36
CA ARG A 92 -9.30 6.37 -10.96
C ARG A 92 -9.00 6.32 -12.46
N GLY A 93 -10.06 6.32 -13.28
CA GLY A 93 -9.98 6.23 -14.74
C GLY A 93 -10.31 4.90 -15.40
N ALA A 94 -10.59 3.85 -14.63
CA ALA A 94 -11.08 2.57 -15.17
C ALA A 94 -12.60 2.48 -15.22
N SER A 95 -13.30 3.22 -14.34
CA SER A 95 -14.73 3.47 -14.50
C SER A 95 -14.88 4.39 -15.71
N GLY A 96 -15.55 3.94 -16.76
CA GLY A 96 -15.89 4.77 -17.93
C GLY A 96 -16.84 5.93 -17.63
N GLU A 97 -16.86 6.41 -16.39
CA GLU A 97 -17.48 7.66 -15.98
C GLU A 97 -16.58 8.80 -16.44
N ALA A 98 -17.16 9.72 -17.21
CA ALA A 98 -16.46 10.92 -17.63
C ALA A 98 -16.05 11.72 -16.39
N TYR A 99 -14.77 12.10 -16.32
CA TYR A 99 -14.30 12.95 -15.23
C TYR A 99 -15.03 14.28 -15.23
N SER A 100 -15.20 14.91 -14.06
CA SER A 100 -15.99 16.15 -13.96
C SER A 100 -15.41 17.31 -14.79
N TYR A 101 -14.11 17.27 -15.08
CA TYR A 101 -13.42 18.25 -15.91
C TYR A 101 -13.45 17.96 -17.43
N GLU A 102 -13.96 16.80 -17.85
CA GLU A 102 -13.93 16.38 -19.26
C GLU A 102 -14.94 17.19 -20.09
N GLY A 103 -14.49 17.77 -21.20
CA GLY A 103 -15.32 18.65 -22.04
C GLY A 103 -15.48 20.09 -21.52
N VAL A 104 -15.11 20.37 -20.26
CA VAL A 104 -15.08 21.72 -19.70
C VAL A 104 -13.75 22.40 -20.04
N PRO A 105 -13.74 23.61 -20.61
CA PRO A 105 -12.48 24.28 -20.91
C PRO A 105 -11.73 24.64 -19.61
N VAL A 106 -10.40 24.57 -19.65
CA VAL A 106 -9.53 24.70 -18.46
C VAL A 106 -9.79 25.98 -17.63
N HIS A 107 -10.23 27.07 -18.26
CA HIS A 107 -10.50 28.32 -17.54
C HIS A 107 -11.79 28.30 -16.71
N GLU A 108 -12.66 27.31 -16.90
CA GLU A 108 -13.92 27.09 -16.17
C GLU A 108 -13.80 25.98 -15.11
N TRP A 109 -12.62 25.38 -14.94
CA TRP A 109 -12.43 24.32 -13.94
C TRP A 109 -12.53 24.87 -12.52
N SER A 110 -13.38 24.23 -11.71
CA SER A 110 -13.44 24.44 -10.27
C SER A 110 -12.19 23.87 -9.59
N ALA A 111 -12.00 24.22 -8.31
CA ALA A 111 -10.91 23.67 -7.52
C ALA A 111 -10.95 22.14 -7.40
N ASP A 112 -12.15 21.55 -7.33
CA ASP A 112 -12.33 20.10 -7.26
C ASP A 112 -11.96 19.42 -8.58
N MET A 113 -12.36 20.00 -9.71
CA MET A 113 -11.98 19.57 -11.06
C MET A 113 -10.46 19.59 -11.27
N VAL A 114 -9.78 20.62 -10.75
CA VAL A 114 -8.32 20.74 -10.80
C VAL A 114 -7.64 19.62 -10.02
N ILE A 115 -8.13 19.32 -8.81
CA ILE A 115 -7.58 18.26 -7.96
C ILE A 115 -7.81 16.89 -8.61
N GLU A 116 -9.01 16.68 -9.17
CA GLU A 116 -9.34 15.46 -9.91
C GLU A 116 -8.41 15.29 -11.12
N TRP A 117 -8.22 16.33 -11.92
CA TRP A 117 -7.31 16.32 -13.07
C TRP A 117 -5.85 16.05 -12.70
N LEU A 118 -5.35 16.68 -11.63
CA LEU A 118 -3.98 16.42 -11.15
C LEU A 118 -3.79 14.97 -10.70
N GLY A 119 -4.84 14.38 -10.13
CA GLY A 119 -4.86 12.98 -9.71
C GLY A 119 -4.86 11.97 -10.85
N THR A 120 -5.21 12.37 -12.07
CA THR A 120 -5.40 11.46 -13.22
C THR A 120 -4.41 11.73 -14.37
N VAL A 121 -3.94 12.97 -14.50
CA VAL A 121 -3.06 13.36 -15.61
C VAL A 121 -1.71 12.64 -15.57
N ASP A 122 -1.24 12.19 -16.74
CA ASP A 122 -0.08 11.30 -16.92
C ASP A 122 -0.10 10.06 -16.01
N GLY A 123 -1.26 9.42 -15.82
CA GLY A 123 -1.40 8.24 -14.97
C GLY A 123 -1.26 8.55 -13.48
N GLY A 124 -1.70 9.75 -13.07
CA GLY A 124 -1.64 10.19 -11.67
C GLY A 124 -0.24 10.61 -11.21
N ARG A 125 0.67 10.88 -12.15
CA ARG A 125 2.03 11.38 -11.88
C ARG A 125 2.05 12.66 -11.04
N PHE A 126 0.96 13.44 -11.08
CA PHE A 126 0.83 14.71 -10.37
C PHE A 126 -0.11 14.64 -9.17
N SER A 127 -0.56 13.45 -8.76
CA SER A 127 -1.46 13.25 -7.60
C SER A 127 -0.90 13.80 -6.28
N GLN A 128 0.43 13.87 -6.16
CA GLN A 128 1.12 14.35 -4.95
C GLN A 128 1.41 15.86 -4.97
N VAL A 129 1.05 16.56 -6.05
CA VAL A 129 1.26 18.01 -6.17
C VAL A 129 0.28 18.73 -5.25
N ALA A 130 0.81 19.38 -4.22
CA ALA A 130 0.01 20.18 -3.31
C ALA A 130 -0.30 21.54 -3.95
N VAL A 131 -1.57 21.76 -4.27
CA VAL A 131 -2.05 23.03 -4.82
C VAL A 131 -2.75 23.83 -3.71
N PRO A 132 -2.57 25.16 -3.64
CA PRO A 132 -3.27 26.00 -2.67
C PRO A 132 -4.79 25.78 -2.74
N LYS A 133 -5.44 25.78 -1.57
CA LYS A 133 -6.90 25.59 -1.47
C LYS A 133 -7.62 26.64 -2.31
N GLY A 134 -8.58 26.20 -3.12
CA GLY A 134 -9.37 27.09 -3.98
C GLY A 134 -8.68 27.52 -5.28
N THR A 135 -7.57 26.88 -5.68
CA THR A 135 -6.96 27.17 -6.98
C THR A 135 -7.87 26.68 -8.11
N GLU A 136 -8.40 27.60 -8.90
CA GLU A 136 -9.22 27.29 -10.06
C GLU A 136 -8.36 27.13 -11.33
N GLY A 137 -8.91 26.56 -12.40
CA GLY A 137 -8.16 26.35 -13.63
C GLY A 137 -7.70 27.65 -14.33
N LYS A 138 -8.41 28.77 -14.11
CA LYS A 138 -7.95 30.10 -14.55
C LYS A 138 -6.65 30.54 -13.86
N ASP A 139 -6.45 30.14 -12.61
CA ASP A 139 -5.26 30.48 -11.83
C ASP A 139 -4.07 29.62 -12.25
N LEU A 140 -4.31 28.34 -12.56
CA LEU A 140 -3.31 27.47 -13.19
C LEU A 140 -2.81 28.02 -14.53
N LEU A 141 -3.72 28.53 -15.38
CA LEU A 141 -3.34 29.12 -16.67
C LEU A 141 -2.54 30.42 -16.55
N ARG A 142 -2.71 31.15 -15.44
CA ARG A 142 -1.94 32.37 -15.13
C ARG A 142 -0.55 32.06 -14.58
N MET A 143 -0.31 30.86 -14.09
CA MET A 143 0.99 30.44 -13.60
C MET A 143 1.94 30.11 -14.77
N ASN A 144 3.17 30.63 -14.70
CA ASN A 144 4.22 30.21 -15.60
C ASN A 144 4.89 28.92 -15.08
N ALA A 145 5.61 28.21 -15.95
CA ALA A 145 6.30 26.97 -15.59
C ALA A 145 7.23 27.12 -14.36
N ARG A 146 7.79 28.32 -14.17
CA ARG A 146 8.62 28.65 -13.01
C ARG A 146 7.81 28.68 -11.71
N ARG A 147 6.67 29.37 -11.66
CA ARG A 147 5.77 29.42 -10.49
C ARG A 147 5.15 28.07 -10.18
N LEU A 148 4.83 27.26 -11.19
CA LEU A 148 4.38 25.88 -10.96
C LEU A 148 5.49 25.02 -10.36
N THR A 149 6.74 25.21 -10.79
CA THR A 149 7.90 24.52 -10.20
C THR A 149 8.10 24.96 -8.76
N GLU A 150 8.05 26.26 -8.48
CA GLU A 150 8.13 26.83 -7.12
C GLU A 150 7.00 26.29 -6.23
N LEU A 151 5.79 26.13 -6.75
CA LEU A 151 4.64 25.60 -6.01
C LEU A 151 4.75 24.10 -5.71
N VAL A 152 5.38 23.32 -6.60
CA VAL A 152 5.71 21.90 -6.38
C VAL A 152 6.91 21.74 -5.43
N GLU A 153 7.83 22.71 -5.41
CA GLU A 153 9.00 22.76 -4.54
C GLU A 153 8.67 23.27 -3.13
N THR A 154 7.69 24.15 -3.00
CA THR A 154 7.24 24.67 -1.70
C THR A 154 6.39 23.60 -1.02
N ASP A 155 6.82 23.16 0.16
CA ASP A 155 6.14 22.13 0.96
C ASP A 155 4.82 22.67 1.54
N ASN A 156 3.79 22.81 0.70
CA ASN A 156 2.45 23.20 1.12
C ASN A 156 1.73 22.01 1.78
N ARG A 157 2.14 21.67 3.00
CA ARG A 157 1.50 20.65 3.85
C ARG A 157 0.02 20.93 4.07
N GLU A 158 -0.37 22.20 4.11
CA GLU A 158 -1.76 22.63 4.37
C GLU A 158 -2.74 22.28 3.24
N GLY A 159 -2.25 22.04 2.02
CA GLY A 159 -3.06 21.64 0.86
C GLY A 159 -3.17 20.13 0.64
N ARG A 160 -2.44 19.30 1.41
CA ARG A 160 -2.52 17.84 1.30
C ARG A 160 -3.69 17.35 2.14
N ALA A 161 -4.65 16.69 1.51
CA ALA A 161 -5.86 16.19 2.17
C ALA A 161 -5.55 15.22 3.31
N ASP A 162 -4.43 14.49 3.22
CA ASP A 162 -3.99 13.53 4.22
C ASP A 162 -2.47 13.68 4.39
N GLY A 163 -2.02 13.87 5.63
CA GLY A 163 -0.66 14.24 6.01
C GLY A 163 0.46 13.21 5.73
N GLU A 164 0.33 12.39 4.68
CA GLU A 164 1.35 11.42 4.27
C GLU A 164 2.06 11.90 2.99
N GLY A 165 3.33 12.31 3.14
CA GLY A 165 4.18 12.70 2.02
C GLY A 165 5.46 11.87 2.00
N TRP A 166 5.54 10.89 1.10
CA TRP A 166 6.80 10.25 0.72
C TRP A 166 7.51 11.12 -0.31
N TYR A 167 8.78 11.43 -0.04
CA TYR A 167 9.62 12.30 -0.88
C TYR A 167 9.90 11.68 -2.25
N VAL A 168 9.62 12.42 -3.34
CA VAL A 168 10.20 12.12 -4.67
C VAL A 168 11.13 13.27 -5.08
N SER A 169 12.41 12.94 -5.18
CA SER A 169 13.56 13.82 -5.43
C SER A 169 13.68 14.35 -6.88
N ALA A 170 12.56 14.68 -7.55
CA ALA A 170 12.55 15.08 -8.97
C ALA A 170 11.77 16.37 -9.30
N GLN A 171 11.60 17.28 -8.33
CA GLN A 171 10.64 18.41 -8.36
C GLN A 171 10.80 19.38 -9.57
N ALA A 172 12.03 19.72 -9.99
CA ALA A 172 12.26 20.64 -11.11
C ALA A 172 11.88 20.10 -12.50
N LYS A 173 11.75 18.78 -12.67
CA LYS A 173 11.24 18.16 -13.90
C LYS A 173 9.71 18.09 -13.89
N VAL A 174 9.11 18.01 -12.70
CA VAL A 174 7.66 17.89 -12.50
C VAL A 174 6.94 19.18 -12.92
N GLY A 175 7.43 20.36 -12.54
CA GLY A 175 6.78 21.63 -12.91
C GLY A 175 6.70 21.89 -14.42
N ARG A 176 7.76 21.53 -15.17
CA ARG A 176 7.75 21.61 -16.65
C ARG A 176 6.82 20.57 -17.29
N ALA A 177 6.81 19.35 -16.77
CA ALA A 177 5.91 18.31 -17.24
C ALA A 177 4.44 18.69 -16.99
N LEU A 178 4.13 19.21 -15.80
CA LEU A 178 2.80 19.69 -15.43
C LEU A 178 2.33 20.83 -16.34
N PHE A 179 3.22 21.80 -16.63
CA PHE A 179 2.91 22.88 -17.56
C PHE A 179 2.65 22.36 -18.98
N GLY A 180 3.42 21.36 -19.43
CA GLY A 180 3.19 20.68 -20.70
C GLY A 180 1.81 20.02 -20.77
N ALA A 181 1.48 19.22 -19.74
CA ALA A 181 0.20 18.54 -19.62
C ALA A 181 -0.99 19.53 -19.55
N LEU A 182 -0.84 20.65 -18.84
CA LEU A 182 -1.86 21.71 -18.78
C LEU A 182 -2.14 22.32 -20.16
N ARG A 183 -1.10 22.54 -20.96
CA ARG A 183 -1.25 23.06 -22.33
C ARG A 183 -1.87 22.05 -23.27
N GLU A 184 -1.59 20.77 -23.08
CA GLU A 184 -2.22 19.71 -23.83
C GLU A 184 -3.72 19.59 -23.50
N ALA A 185 -4.09 19.63 -22.22
CA ALA A 185 -5.47 19.67 -21.77
C ALA A 185 -6.23 20.89 -22.35
N GLN A 186 -5.58 22.05 -22.39
CA GLN A 186 -6.16 23.26 -23.02
C GLN A 186 -6.44 23.06 -24.52
N ARG A 187 -5.54 22.40 -25.25
CA ARG A 187 -5.74 22.12 -26.69
C ARG A 187 -6.81 21.06 -26.91
N ALA A 188 -6.82 19.99 -26.11
CA ALA A 188 -7.80 18.91 -26.21
C ALA A 188 -9.23 19.42 -26.01
N ASN A 189 -9.46 20.27 -25.00
CA ASN A 189 -10.79 20.83 -24.73
C ASN A 189 -11.19 21.92 -25.73
N GLY A 190 -10.22 22.65 -26.30
CA GLY A 190 -10.47 23.63 -27.37
C GLY A 190 -10.95 23.01 -28.70
N ILE A 191 -10.62 21.74 -28.94
CA ILE A 191 -11.08 20.99 -30.13
C ILE A 191 -12.48 20.41 -29.91
N ARG A 192 -12.82 19.98 -28.69
CA ARG A 192 -14.12 19.38 -28.36
C ARG A 192 -15.26 20.40 -28.15
N GLY A 193 -14.96 21.63 -27.72
CA GLY A 193 -15.97 22.69 -27.50
C GLY A 193 -16.49 23.41 -28.75
N ARG A 194 -16.15 22.94 -29.97
CA ARG A 194 -16.53 23.57 -31.24
C ARG A 194 -17.47 22.70 -32.11
N GLY A 195 -17.99 21.61 -31.54
CA GLY A 195 -18.97 20.70 -32.16
C GLY A 195 -20.38 20.93 -31.63
#